data_AF-A0A6M1SV00-F1
#
_entry.id   AF-A0A6M1SV00-F1
#
_cell.length_a   1.000
_cell.length_b   1.000
_cell.length_c   1.000
_cell.angle_alpha   90.00
_cell.angle_beta   90.00
_cell.angle_gamma   90.00
#
_symmetry.space_group_name_H-M   'P 1'
#
loop_
_entity.id
_entity.type
_entity.pdbx_description
1 polymer ?
#
loop_
_entity_poly.entity_id
_entity_poly.type
_entity_poly.pdbx_seq_one_letter_code
_entity_poly.pdbx_strand_id
1 'polypeptide(L)'
;MATHLGEFWPFSIYPMFSQAGKPWKRAVVRDVSTIEDSTIWKNYNHDNLAGEPVPLDDFNINTNDIANLLSKTDTWTEAKVNGVRKLFSKNIGSQELLILQARGMLTEQDSVDVQFIPFIYLSQDTTILNSELKSE
;
A
#
# COMPACT_ATOMS: atom_id res chain seq x y z
N MET A 1 -2.36 -40.54 -8.05
CA MET A 1 -2.81 -39.38 -8.83
C MET A 1 -3.95 -38.74 -8.06
N ALA A 2 -3.72 -37.55 -7.53
CA ALA A 2 -4.76 -36.65 -7.03
C ALA A 2 -4.50 -35.32 -7.72
N THR A 3 -5.51 -34.87 -8.45
CA THR A 3 -5.48 -33.77 -9.40
C THR A 3 -6.08 -32.56 -8.71
N HIS A 4 -5.24 -31.65 -8.21
CA HIS A 4 -5.67 -30.32 -7.75
C HIS A 4 -4.72 -29.27 -8.36
N LEU A 5 -5.04 -28.91 -9.59
CA LEU A 5 -4.67 -27.65 -10.23
C LEU A 5 -5.69 -26.60 -9.76
N GLY A 6 -5.19 -25.53 -9.14
CA GLY A 6 -5.98 -24.51 -8.41
C GLY A 6 -5.83 -24.77 -6.91
N GLU A 7 -5.07 -23.99 -6.14
CA GLU A 7 -5.26 -22.55 -5.96
C GLU A 7 -3.94 -21.76 -5.95
N PHE A 8 -3.98 -20.64 -6.64
CA PHE A 8 -2.95 -19.62 -6.68
C PHE A 8 -3.01 -18.81 -5.38
N TRP A 9 -2.02 -18.97 -4.51
CA TRP A 9 -1.84 -18.15 -3.31
C TRP A 9 -0.46 -17.47 -3.37
N PRO A 10 -0.36 -16.14 -3.62
CA PRO A 10 0.89 -15.43 -3.35
C PRO A 10 0.94 -14.83 -1.94
N PHE A 11 0.01 -15.19 -1.04
CA PHE A 11 0.03 -14.75 0.36
C PHE A 11 0.25 -15.91 1.34
N SER A 12 1.42 -16.54 1.27
CA SER A 12 2.01 -17.17 2.45
C SER A 12 2.65 -16.10 3.32
N ILE A 13 1.82 -15.26 3.95
CA ILE A 13 2.22 -14.49 5.12
C ILE A 13 1.28 -14.89 6.26
N TYR A 14 1.36 -16.16 6.66
CA TYR A 14 1.19 -16.43 8.09
C TYR A 14 2.24 -15.56 8.81
N PRO A 15 1.85 -14.86 9.89
CA PRO A 15 2.47 -13.58 10.18
C PRO A 15 3.91 -13.83 10.56
N MET A 16 4.81 -12.98 10.06
CA MET A 16 6.12 -12.80 10.65
C MET A 16 5.93 -12.24 12.07
N PHE A 17 5.48 -13.08 13.01
CA PHE A 17 5.40 -12.84 14.45
C PHE A 17 6.80 -12.84 15.09
N SER A 18 7.82 -12.33 14.40
CA SER A 18 9.15 -12.16 15.00
C SER A 18 9.30 -10.84 15.75
N GLN A 19 8.23 -10.05 15.87
CA GLN A 19 8.18 -8.92 16.79
C GLN A 19 6.96 -8.99 17.72
N ALA A 20 6.91 -9.99 18.61
CA ALA A 20 6.22 -9.99 19.92
C ALA A 20 5.19 -8.86 20.19
N GLY A 21 4.07 -8.79 19.44
CA GLY A 21 3.01 -7.79 19.64
C GLY A 21 3.36 -6.33 19.28
N LYS A 22 4.49 -6.06 18.61
CA LYS A 22 4.87 -4.70 18.20
C LYS A 22 4.11 -4.30 16.92
N PRO A 23 3.63 -3.04 16.84
CA PRO A 23 3.07 -2.50 15.61
C PRO A 23 4.03 -2.60 14.44
N TRP A 24 3.53 -2.92 13.25
CA TRP A 24 4.31 -2.97 12.02
C TRP A 24 3.68 -2.10 10.93
N LYS A 25 4.50 -1.65 9.98
CA LYS A 25 4.08 -0.88 8.80
C LYS A 25 4.53 -1.58 7.51
N ARG A 26 3.65 -1.65 6.51
CA ARG A 26 3.93 -2.13 5.16
C ARG A 26 3.31 -1.21 4.12
N ALA A 27 3.84 -1.28 2.91
CA ALA A 27 3.28 -0.60 1.76
C ALA A 27 2.35 -1.52 0.98
N VAL A 28 1.25 -0.97 0.50
CA VAL A 28 0.32 -1.66 -0.40
C VAL A 28 0.00 -0.71 -1.55
N VAL A 29 -0.05 -1.24 -2.78
CA VAL A 29 -0.38 -0.46 -3.98
C VAL A 29 -1.64 -1.06 -4.60
N ARG A 30 -2.60 -0.19 -4.91
CA ARG A 30 -3.89 -0.55 -5.49
C ARG A 30 -4.15 0.26 -6.75
N ASP A 31 -4.73 -0.36 -7.75
CA ASP A 31 -5.26 0.31 -8.94
C ASP A 31 -6.67 0.79 -8.61
N VAL A 32 -6.86 2.10 -8.63
CA VAL A 32 -8.11 2.79 -8.31
C VAL A 32 -8.72 3.46 -9.55
N SER A 33 -8.27 3.14 -10.77
CA SER A 33 -8.80 3.73 -12.01
C SER A 33 -10.32 3.59 -12.21
N THR A 34 -10.97 2.67 -11.49
CA THR A 34 -12.43 2.42 -11.55
C THR A 34 -13.17 2.94 -10.33
N ILE A 35 -12.48 3.58 -9.37
CA ILE A 35 -13.02 4.00 -8.09
C ILE A 35 -13.21 5.52 -8.09
N GLU A 36 -14.30 5.99 -7.47
CA GLU A 36 -14.53 7.43 -7.33
C GLU A 36 -13.50 8.09 -6.41
N ASP A 37 -12.89 9.18 -6.88
CA ASP A 37 -11.89 10.01 -6.17
C ASP A 37 -12.31 10.41 -4.75
N SER A 38 -13.60 10.65 -4.52
CA SER A 38 -14.09 11.07 -3.19
C SER A 38 -13.92 9.97 -2.14
N THR A 39 -13.83 8.71 -2.57
CA THR A 39 -13.80 7.55 -1.69
C THR A 39 -12.39 7.07 -1.38
N ILE A 40 -11.41 7.32 -2.26
CA ILE A 40 -10.06 6.76 -2.16
C ILE A 40 -9.29 7.19 -0.91
N TRP A 41 -9.63 8.33 -0.31
CA TRP A 41 -8.91 8.94 0.80
C TRP A 41 -9.36 8.53 2.21
N LYS A 42 -10.40 7.71 2.34
CA LYS A 42 -10.83 7.18 3.66
C LYS A 42 -9.90 6.08 4.14
N ASN A 43 -9.79 5.89 5.46
CA ASN A 43 -9.09 4.73 6.00
C ASN A 43 -9.88 3.44 5.74
N TYR A 44 -9.16 2.37 5.43
CA TYR A 44 -9.74 1.06 5.11
C TYR A 44 -9.35 0.02 6.16
N ASN A 45 -10.16 -1.02 6.26
CA ASN A 45 -9.78 -2.30 6.84
C ASN A 45 -9.48 -3.30 5.70
N HIS A 46 -9.12 -4.53 6.05
CA HIS A 46 -8.81 -5.55 5.06
C HIS A 46 -9.98 -5.84 4.11
N ASP A 47 -11.21 -5.85 4.62
CA ASP A 47 -12.41 -6.31 3.90
C ASP A 47 -12.98 -5.27 2.93
N ASN A 48 -12.53 -4.01 2.99
CA ASN A 48 -13.14 -2.91 2.24
C ASN A 48 -12.17 -2.06 1.41
N LEU A 49 -10.97 -2.58 1.11
CA LEU A 49 -9.95 -1.89 0.33
C LEU A 49 -10.46 -1.45 -1.05
N ALA A 50 -10.31 -0.16 -1.36
CA ALA A 50 -10.58 0.36 -2.69
C ALA A 50 -9.65 -0.25 -3.76
N GLY A 51 -10.20 -0.42 -4.96
CA GLY A 51 -9.43 -0.79 -6.15
C GLY A 51 -9.01 -2.27 -6.20
N GLU A 52 -8.03 -2.57 -7.04
CA GLU A 52 -7.48 -3.92 -7.23
C GLU A 52 -5.99 -3.97 -6.82
N PRO A 53 -5.46 -5.10 -6.31
CA PRO A 53 -4.06 -5.17 -5.88
C PRO A 53 -3.13 -5.12 -7.10
N VAL A 54 -2.08 -4.30 -7.02
CA VAL A 54 -1.08 -4.21 -8.10
C VAL A 54 0.25 -4.80 -7.65
N PRO A 55 0.78 -5.83 -8.34
CA PRO A 55 2.09 -6.36 -8.03
C PRO A 55 3.18 -5.36 -8.45
N LEU A 56 4.13 -5.09 -7.55
CA LEU A 56 5.22 -4.14 -7.81
C LEU A 56 6.20 -4.61 -8.91
N ASP A 57 6.23 -5.91 -9.16
CA ASP A 57 7.07 -6.53 -10.19
C ASP A 57 6.66 -6.05 -11.60
N ASP A 58 5.39 -5.71 -11.84
CA ASP A 58 4.91 -5.15 -13.10
C ASP A 58 5.53 -3.77 -13.39
N PHE A 59 5.94 -3.05 -12.34
CA PHE A 59 6.67 -1.79 -12.44
C PHE A 59 8.19 -1.97 -12.35
N ASN A 60 8.69 -3.20 -12.21
CA ASN A 60 10.10 -3.50 -11.93
C ASN A 60 10.62 -2.75 -10.68
N ILE A 61 9.75 -2.61 -9.67
CA ILE A 61 10.05 -1.91 -8.42
C ILE A 61 10.41 -2.94 -7.34
N ASN A 62 11.55 -2.75 -6.68
CA ASN A 62 11.88 -3.57 -5.51
C ASN A 62 10.95 -3.22 -4.35
N THR A 63 10.30 -4.23 -3.77
CA THR A 63 9.39 -4.05 -2.61
C THR A 63 10.08 -3.31 -1.45
N ASN A 64 11.38 -3.50 -1.25
CA ASN A 64 12.15 -2.83 -0.21
C ASN A 64 12.26 -1.31 -0.44
N ASP A 65 12.25 -0.83 -1.69
CA ASP A 65 12.37 0.60 -1.98
C ASP A 65 11.11 1.35 -1.52
N ILE A 66 9.94 0.82 -1.87
CA ILE A 66 8.66 1.35 -1.42
C ILE A 66 8.51 1.21 0.11
N ALA A 67 8.87 0.04 0.66
CA ALA A 67 8.78 -0.20 2.09
C ALA A 67 9.64 0.77 2.90
N ASN A 68 10.90 0.98 2.51
CA ASN A 68 11.79 1.94 3.14
C ASN A 68 11.23 3.37 3.06
N LEU A 69 10.69 3.73 1.89
CA LEU A 69 10.18 5.06 1.65
C LEU A 69 8.94 5.35 2.51
N LEU A 70 8.01 4.41 2.66
CA LEU A 70 6.84 4.59 3.53
C LEU A 70 7.14 4.42 5.03
N SER A 71 8.11 3.58 5.40
CA SER A 71 8.37 3.28 6.82
C SER A 71 9.30 4.28 7.49
N LYS A 72 10.19 4.94 6.74
CA LYS A 72 11.22 5.87 7.27
C LYS A 72 10.91 7.34 6.99
N THR A 73 9.75 7.62 6.41
CA THR A 73 9.36 8.98 6.04
C THR A 73 8.26 9.48 6.96
N ASP A 74 8.67 10.24 7.97
CA ASP A 74 7.75 11.00 8.81
C ASP A 74 7.34 12.30 8.10
N THR A 75 8.32 13.01 7.52
CA THR A 75 8.08 14.24 6.75
C THR A 75 8.17 14.01 5.24
N TRP A 76 7.10 14.35 4.53
CA TRP A 76 6.96 14.24 3.07
C TRP A 76 7.31 15.54 2.36
N THR A 77 8.53 15.61 1.84
CA THR A 77 8.98 16.72 1.01
C THR A 77 8.69 16.44 -0.46
N GLU A 78 8.65 17.50 -1.29
CA GLU A 78 8.49 17.36 -2.75
C GLU A 78 9.53 16.41 -3.36
N ALA A 79 10.77 16.40 -2.85
CA ALA A 79 11.81 15.50 -3.31
C ALA A 79 11.45 14.02 -3.09
N LYS A 80 10.82 13.67 -1.95
CA LYS A 80 10.38 12.30 -1.66
C LYS A 80 9.18 11.92 -2.53
N VAL A 81 8.22 12.83 -2.71
CA VAL A 81 7.08 12.63 -3.61
C VAL A 81 7.54 12.38 -5.04
N ASN A 82 8.47 13.19 -5.53
CA ASN A 82 9.10 13.02 -6.85
C ASN A 82 9.89 11.71 -6.94
N GLY A 83 10.52 11.27 -5.85
CA GLY A 83 11.16 9.96 -5.76
C GLY A 83 10.19 8.82 -5.99
N VAL A 84 9.03 8.85 -5.32
CA VAL A 84 7.95 7.86 -5.55
C VAL A 84 7.48 7.90 -6.99
N ARG A 85 7.18 9.09 -7.52
CA ARG A 85 6.72 9.23 -8.91
C ARG A 85 7.70 8.60 -9.90
N LYS A 86 9.00 8.82 -9.72
CA LYS A 86 10.05 8.23 -10.59
C LYS A 86 10.09 6.69 -10.54
N LEU A 87 9.69 6.07 -9.43
CA LEU A 87 9.62 4.62 -9.34
C LEU A 87 8.52 4.07 -10.27
N PHE A 88 7.35 4.72 -10.31
CA PHE A 88 6.21 4.26 -11.10
C PHE A 88 6.14 4.83 -12.52
N SER A 89 6.81 5.96 -12.81
CA SER A 89 6.60 6.75 -14.03
C SER A 89 6.89 6.02 -15.34
N LYS A 90 7.69 4.95 -15.33
CA LYS A 90 8.03 4.22 -16.56
C LYS A 90 6.88 3.35 -17.07
N ASN A 91 6.07 2.80 -16.17
CA ASN A 91 5.09 1.76 -16.51
C ASN A 91 3.66 2.09 -16.02
N ILE A 92 3.41 3.26 -15.43
CA ILE A 92 2.07 3.62 -14.92
C ILE A 92 0.99 3.68 -16.00
N GLY A 93 1.34 3.97 -17.25
CA GLY A 93 0.38 4.00 -18.36
C GLY A 93 -0.83 4.89 -18.05
N SER A 94 -2.03 4.35 -18.23
CA SER A 94 -3.31 4.99 -17.86
C SER A 94 -3.82 4.56 -16.47
N GLN A 95 -3.02 3.83 -15.69
CA GLN A 95 -3.42 3.39 -14.36
C GLN A 95 -3.39 4.55 -13.37
N GLU A 96 -4.31 4.49 -12.44
CA GLU A 96 -4.38 5.39 -11.31
C GLU A 96 -4.10 4.57 -10.06
N LEU A 97 -2.99 4.85 -9.40
CA LEU A 97 -2.47 4.05 -8.30
C LEU A 97 -2.68 4.77 -6.98
N LEU A 98 -3.23 4.05 -6.01
CA LEU A 98 -3.27 4.45 -4.62
C LEU A 98 -2.24 3.65 -3.82
N ILE A 99 -1.27 4.37 -3.26
CA ILE A 99 -0.30 3.83 -2.32
C ILE A 99 -0.86 4.00 -0.91
N LEU A 100 -0.99 2.88 -0.20
CA LEU A 100 -1.51 2.76 1.15
C LEU A 100 -0.39 2.33 2.11
N GLN A 101 -0.43 2.85 3.33
CA GLN A 101 0.32 2.28 4.45
C GLN A 101 -0.59 1.31 5.21
N ALA A 102 -0.26 0.02 5.18
CA ALA A 102 -0.86 -0.99 6.04
C ALA A 102 -0.17 -0.95 7.41
N ARG A 103 -0.95 -0.82 8.47
CA ARG A 103 -0.50 -0.80 9.87
C ARG A 103 -1.18 -1.93 10.62
N GLY A 104 -0.39 -2.91 11.05
CA GLY A 104 -0.86 -3.96 11.94
C GLY A 104 -0.62 -3.59 13.41
N MET A 105 -1.61 -3.81 14.26
CA MET A 105 -1.56 -3.56 15.71
C MET A 105 -2.23 -4.71 16.46
N LEU A 106 -1.77 -4.98 17.68
CA LEU A 106 -2.46 -5.87 18.60
C LEU A 106 -3.54 -5.06 19.35
N THR A 107 -4.77 -5.55 19.36
CA THR A 107 -5.86 -4.95 20.13
C THR A 107 -5.82 -5.41 21.59
N GLU A 108 -6.58 -4.74 22.46
CA GLU A 108 -6.70 -5.10 23.89
C GLU A 108 -7.30 -6.51 24.10
N GLN A 109 -7.94 -7.08 23.08
CA GLN A 109 -8.54 -8.41 23.09
C GLN A 109 -7.62 -9.48 22.49
N ASP A 110 -6.31 -9.23 22.43
CA ASP A 110 -5.31 -10.12 21.82
C ASP A 110 -5.62 -10.49 20.35
N SER A 111 -6.34 -9.62 19.64
CA SER A 111 -6.61 -9.78 18.21
C SER A 111 -5.71 -8.87 17.38
N VAL A 112 -5.43 -9.24 16.13
CA VAL A 112 -4.67 -8.39 15.21
C VAL A 112 -5.65 -7.56 14.41
N ASP A 113 -5.51 -6.24 14.50
CA ASP A 113 -6.20 -5.30 13.62
C ASP A 113 -5.22 -4.77 12.57
N VAL A 114 -5.70 -4.60 11.33
CA VAL A 114 -4.92 -4.07 10.22
C VAL A 114 -5.68 -2.92 9.57
N GLN A 115 -5.13 -1.72 9.73
CA GLN A 115 -5.65 -0.51 9.11
C GLN A 115 -4.82 -0.15 7.89
N PHE A 116 -5.47 0.28 6.81
CA PHE A 116 -4.83 0.76 5.60
C PHE A 116 -5.14 2.24 5.41
N ILE A 117 -4.08 3.04 5.41
CA ILE A 117 -4.15 4.49 5.40
C ILE A 117 -3.72 5.00 4.02
N PRO A 118 -4.59 5.68 3.26
CA PRO A 118 -4.24 6.26 1.96
C PRO A 118 -3.14 7.29 2.11
N PHE A 119 -2.11 7.15 1.27
CA PHE A 119 -0.89 7.93 1.43
C PHE A 119 -0.61 8.82 0.22
N ILE A 120 -0.54 8.21 -0.96
CA ILE A 120 -0.25 8.89 -2.23
C ILE A 120 -1.20 8.36 -3.28
N TYR A 121 -1.78 9.26 -4.06
CA TYR A 121 -2.41 8.97 -5.33
C TYR A 121 -1.45 9.34 -6.46
N LEU A 122 -1.31 8.45 -7.44
CA LEU A 122 -0.47 8.61 -8.62
C LEU A 122 -1.28 8.34 -9.88
N SER A 123 -1.26 9.28 -10.80
CA SER A 123 -1.65 9.05 -12.19
C SER A 123 -0.46 9.37 -13.09
N GLN A 124 -0.65 9.18 -14.40
CA GLN A 124 0.36 9.52 -15.41
C GLN A 124 0.93 10.93 -15.22
N ASP A 125 0.07 11.91 -14.92
CA ASP A 125 0.43 13.32 -14.88
C ASP A 125 0.36 13.92 -13.48
N THR A 126 -0.32 13.28 -12.53
CA THR A 126 -0.57 13.87 -11.20
C THR A 126 0.01 13.01 -10.08
N THR A 127 0.48 13.68 -9.03
CA THR A 127 0.79 13.03 -7.75
C THR A 127 0.17 13.85 -6.64
N ILE A 128 -0.70 13.23 -5.85
CA ILE A 128 -1.41 13.88 -4.75
C ILE A 128 -1.03 13.16 -3.46
N LEU A 129 -0.59 13.93 -2.46
CA LEU A 129 -0.43 13.43 -1.09
C LEU A 129 -1.75 13.58 -0.36
N ASN A 130 -2.10 12.60 0.48
CA ASN A 130 -3.22 12.74 1.38
C ASN A 130 -3.01 13.97 2.30
N SER A 131 -3.96 14.91 2.30
CA SER A 131 -3.89 16.14 3.08
C SER A 131 -3.90 15.90 4.58
N GLU A 132 -4.55 14.82 5.02
CA GLU A 132 -4.71 14.46 6.43
C GLU A 132 -3.40 13.97 7.07
N LEU A 133 -2.40 13.60 6.25
CA LEU A 133 -1.08 13.19 6.73
C LEU A 133 -0.21 14.34 7.20
N LYS A 134 -0.63 15.60 6.99
CA LYS A 134 0.02 16.77 7.58
C LYS A 134 -0.44 16.96 9.03
N SER A 135 -0.10 16.01 9.90
CA SER A 135 -0.25 16.20 11.34
C SER A 135 0.73 15.34 12.11
N GLU A 136 1.92 15.91 12.36
CA GLU A 136 2.54 16.12 13.68
C GLU A 136 3.82 16.97 13.53
#